data_AF-A0A1M5FJP0-F1
#
_entry.id   AF-A0A1M5FJP0-F1
#
_cell.length_a   1.000
_cell.length_b   1.000
_cell.length_c   1.000
_cell.angle_alpha   90.00
_cell.angle_beta   90.00
_cell.angle_gamma   90.00
#
_symmetry.space_group_name_H-M   'P 1'
#
loop_
_entity.id
_entity.type
_entity.pdbx_description
1 polymer ?
#
loop_
_entity_poly.entity_id
_entity_poly.type
_entity_poly.pdbx_seq_one_letter_code
_entity_poly.pdbx_strand_id
1 'polypeptide(L)'
;MYFITLVTQLLLVAYHQATTLFDLYPFNNVRDYSVKERLTECLINGITMIMPFIGFYFHVAWMMMAAIIIYPALLIAEYFNWWQPYLFGASEPWQKVYDRLFRSTIIVLPAVKKNPVPNLEHLILHGLTLITCIVTYISYFTQP
;
A
#
# COMPACT_ATOMS: atom_id res chain seq x y z
N MET A 1 -2.40 -10.64 -20.17
CA MET A 1 -2.02 -10.41 -18.76
C MET A 1 -1.03 -9.27 -18.61
N TYR A 2 0.02 -9.21 -19.44
CA TYR A 2 1.06 -8.17 -19.36
C TYR A 2 0.54 -6.72 -19.31
N PHE A 3 -0.36 -6.31 -20.23
CA PHE A 3 -0.96 -4.96 -20.19
C PHE A 3 -1.69 -4.66 -18.88
N ILE A 4 -2.45 -5.64 -18.37
CA ILE A 4 -3.16 -5.52 -17.09
C ILE A 4 -2.15 -5.31 -15.96
N THR A 5 -1.06 -6.07 -15.94
CA THR A 5 0.02 -5.92 -14.96
C THR A 5 0.58 -4.50 -14.96
N LEU A 6 0.93 -3.95 -16.13
CA LEU A 6 1.44 -2.58 -16.22
C LEU A 6 0.44 -1.56 -15.69
N VAL A 7 -0.84 -1.70 -16.07
CA VAL A 7 -1.91 -0.79 -15.60
C VAL A 7 -2.07 -0.89 -14.08
N THR A 8 -2.14 -2.09 -13.50
CA THR A 8 -2.34 -2.24 -12.05
C THR A 8 -1.13 -1.74 -11.25
N GLN A 9 0.09 -1.98 -11.74
CA GLN A 9 1.31 -1.47 -11.10
C GLN A 9 1.35 0.06 -11.10
N LEU A 10 0.98 0.68 -12.23
CA LEU A 10 0.90 2.14 -12.34
C LEU A 10 -0.23 2.72 -11.49
N LEU A 11 -1.40 2.06 -11.46
CA LEU A 11 -2.52 2.46 -10.61
C LEU A 11 -2.16 2.38 -9.12
N LEU A 12 -1.47 1.33 -8.68
CA LEU A 12 -1.04 1.16 -7.30
C LEU A 12 -0.12 2.32 -6.87
N VAL A 13 0.94 2.58 -7.64
CA VAL A 13 1.87 3.68 -7.30
C VAL A 13 1.18 5.04 -7.42
N ALA A 14 0.36 5.28 -8.44
CA ALA A 14 -0.35 6.55 -8.60
C ALA A 14 -1.32 6.79 -7.44
N TYR A 15 -2.06 5.75 -7.03
CA TYR A 15 -2.98 5.80 -5.91
C TYR A 15 -2.23 6.15 -4.61
N HIS A 16 -1.18 5.39 -4.27
CA HIS A 16 -0.37 5.67 -3.08
C HIS A 16 0.21 7.09 -3.11
N GLN A 17 0.83 7.50 -4.22
CA GLN A 17 1.42 8.83 -4.31
C GLN A 17 0.35 9.93 -4.17
N ALA A 18 -0.84 9.72 -4.73
CA ALA A 18 -1.92 10.67 -4.58
C ALA A 18 -2.39 10.78 -3.12
N THR A 19 -2.58 9.66 -2.41
CA THR A 19 -3.04 9.68 -1.02
C THR A 19 -1.95 10.09 -0.01
N THR A 20 -0.66 9.98 -0.35
CA THR A 20 0.41 10.52 0.49
C THR A 20 0.68 12.01 0.21
N LEU A 21 0.50 12.50 -1.02
CA LEU A 21 0.90 13.87 -1.39
C LEU A 21 -0.22 14.91 -1.29
N PHE A 22 -1.46 14.51 -1.54
CA PHE A 22 -2.60 15.42 -1.57
C PHE A 22 -3.49 15.25 -0.34
N ASP A 23 -4.01 16.38 0.13
CA ASP A 23 -4.99 16.40 1.20
C ASP A 23 -6.38 16.07 0.63
N LEU A 24 -6.88 14.89 0.98
CA LEU A 24 -8.15 14.33 0.55
C LEU A 24 -9.09 14.14 1.75
N TYR A 25 -8.86 14.85 2.86
CA TYR A 25 -9.69 14.71 4.06
C TYR A 25 -11.19 14.81 3.74
N PRO A 26 -12.05 13.89 4.26
CA PRO A 26 -11.75 12.90 5.31
C PRO A 26 -11.25 11.54 4.81
N PHE A 27 -10.93 11.38 3.52
CA PHE A 27 -10.46 10.12 2.96
C PHE A 27 -9.10 9.69 3.53
N ASN A 28 -8.15 10.61 3.58
CA ASN A 28 -6.87 10.50 4.28
C ASN A 28 -6.73 11.63 5.32
N ASN A 29 -5.61 11.68 6.04
CA ASN A 29 -5.31 12.79 6.95
C ASN A 29 -3.83 13.20 6.87
N VAL A 30 -3.39 13.54 5.66
CA VAL A 30 -2.02 14.00 5.42
C VAL A 30 -1.68 15.30 6.17
N ARG A 31 -2.70 16.02 6.67
CA ARG A 31 -2.56 17.27 7.45
C ARG A 31 -1.75 17.07 8.73
N ASP A 32 -1.87 15.90 9.34
CA ASP A 32 -1.22 15.56 10.61
C ASP A 32 0.12 14.85 10.43
N TYR A 33 0.55 14.65 9.17
CA TYR A 33 1.89 14.20 8.85
C TYR A 33 2.89 15.35 8.97
N SER A 34 4.05 15.07 9.56
CA SER A 34 5.20 15.93 9.35
C SER A 34 5.70 15.84 7.91
N VAL A 35 6.32 16.91 7.42
CA VAL A 35 6.94 16.92 6.07
C VAL A 35 7.95 15.78 5.91
N LYS A 36 8.70 15.46 6.95
CA LYS A 36 9.66 14.35 6.93
C LYS A 36 8.96 13.00 6.78
N GLU A 37 7.90 12.74 7.54
CA GLU A 37 7.12 11.49 7.42
C GLU A 37 6.55 11.36 6.01
N ARG A 38 5.93 12.42 5.49
CA ARG A 38 5.35 12.43 4.15
C ARG A 38 6.38 12.18 3.05
N LEU A 39 7.53 12.85 3.10
CA LEU A 39 8.60 12.65 2.12
C LEU A 39 9.20 11.25 2.23
N THR A 40 9.40 10.74 3.45
CA THR A 40 9.94 9.40 3.67
C THR A 40 9.01 8.33 3.11
N GLU A 41 7.71 8.42 3.40
CA GLU A 41 6.69 7.50 2.90
C GLU A 41 6.58 7.56 1.37
N CYS A 42 6.49 8.78 0.83
CA CYS A 42 6.44 9.04 -0.61
C CYS A 42 7.65 8.45 -1.35
N LEU A 43 8.87 8.68 -0.86
CA LEU A 43 10.10 8.23 -1.52
C LEU A 43 10.28 6.72 -1.39
N ILE A 44 10.15 6.16 -0.18
CA ILE A 44 10.39 4.72 0.04
C ILE A 44 9.35 3.91 -0.74
N ASN A 45 8.06 4.16 -0.51
CA ASN A 45 7.02 3.40 -1.20
C ASN A 45 6.97 3.72 -2.70
N GLY A 46 7.22 4.97 -3.09
CA GLY A 46 7.28 5.36 -4.49
C GLY A 46 8.33 4.59 -5.28
N ILE A 47 9.57 4.53 -4.76
CA ILE A 47 10.66 3.77 -5.39
C ILE A 47 10.36 2.28 -5.39
N THR A 48 9.89 1.74 -4.26
CA THR A 48 9.56 0.32 -4.14
C THR A 48 8.46 -0.11 -5.11
N MET A 49 7.41 0.71 -5.29
CA MET A 49 6.27 0.38 -6.14
C MET A 49 6.50 0.65 -7.63
N ILE A 50 7.32 1.65 -7.99
CA ILE A 50 7.61 1.96 -9.41
C ILE A 50 8.64 1.01 -10.04
N MET A 51 9.55 0.45 -9.24
CA MET A 51 10.60 -0.43 -9.74
C MET A 51 10.05 -1.65 -10.51
N PRO A 52 9.04 -2.39 -10.02
CA PRO A 52 8.38 -3.44 -10.79
C PRO A 52 7.83 -2.96 -12.14
N PHE A 53 7.21 -1.78 -12.21
CA PHE A 53 6.67 -1.23 -13.45
C PHE A 53 7.77 -1.00 -14.48
N ILE A 54 8.87 -0.38 -14.08
CA ILE A 54 10.05 -0.19 -14.95
C ILE A 54 10.58 -1.55 -15.43
N GLY A 55 10.67 -2.52 -14.51
CA GLY A 55 11.14 -3.87 -14.82
C GLY A 55 10.29 -4.58 -15.86
N PHE A 56 8.97 -4.57 -15.68
CA PHE A 56 8.06 -5.16 -16.64
C PHE A 56 8.12 -4.39 -17.97
N TYR A 57 7.96 -3.07 -17.96
CA TYR A 57 7.88 -2.24 -19.18
C TYR A 57 9.12 -2.34 -20.07
N PHE A 58 10.32 -2.36 -19.48
CA PHE A 58 11.59 -2.47 -20.23
C PHE A 58 12.13 -3.92 -20.30
N HIS A 59 11.38 -4.90 -19.82
CA HIS A 59 11.81 -6.30 -19.76
C HIS A 59 13.16 -6.52 -19.05
N VAL A 60 13.40 -5.80 -17.96
CA VAL A 60 14.62 -5.93 -17.15
C VAL A 60 14.44 -7.09 -16.16
N ALA A 61 15.02 -8.25 -16.48
CA ALA A 61 14.77 -9.52 -15.79
C ALA A 61 14.90 -9.46 -14.26
N TRP A 62 15.95 -8.82 -13.73
CA TRP A 62 16.16 -8.75 -12.28
C TRP A 62 15.11 -7.88 -11.57
N MET A 63 14.60 -6.83 -12.23
CA MET A 63 13.52 -5.98 -11.68
C MET A 63 12.17 -6.71 -11.71
N MET A 64 11.93 -7.50 -12.77
CA MET A 64 10.75 -8.37 -12.83
C MET A 64 10.80 -9.44 -11.73
N MET A 65 11.96 -10.03 -11.48
CA MET A 65 12.18 -10.95 -10.37
C MET A 65 12.06 -10.25 -9.00
N ALA A 66 12.49 -9.00 -8.88
CA ALA A 66 12.26 -8.23 -7.67
C ALA A 66 10.76 -8.02 -7.40
N ALA A 67 9.93 -7.86 -8.43
CA ALA A 67 8.49 -7.67 -8.30
C ALA A 67 7.78 -8.85 -7.60
N ILE A 68 8.18 -10.09 -7.90
CA ILE A 68 7.64 -11.29 -7.23
C ILE A 68 8.08 -11.40 -5.76
N ILE A 69 9.02 -10.57 -5.29
CA ILE A 69 9.42 -10.49 -3.88
C ILE A 69 8.76 -9.27 -3.22
N ILE A 70 8.77 -8.12 -3.90
CA ILE A 70 8.29 -6.84 -3.39
C ILE A 70 6.79 -6.91 -3.06
N TYR A 71 5.94 -7.38 -3.97
CA TYR A 71 4.49 -7.36 -3.72
C TYR A 71 4.06 -8.27 -2.56
N PRO A 72 4.56 -9.51 -2.42
CA PRO A 72 4.32 -10.30 -1.20
C PRO A 72 4.86 -9.62 0.06
N ALA A 73 6.03 -8.99 0.00
CA ALA A 73 6.58 -8.27 1.16
C ALA A 73 5.70 -7.08 1.57
N LEU A 74 5.13 -6.35 0.60
CA LEU A 74 4.15 -5.29 0.86
C LEU A 74 2.89 -5.84 1.52
N LEU A 75 2.31 -6.93 1.01
CA LEU A 75 1.13 -7.57 1.63
C LEU A 75 1.40 -8.02 3.08
N ILE A 76 2.61 -8.52 3.34
CA ILE A 76 3.04 -8.90 4.69
C ILE A 76 3.13 -7.66 5.59
N ALA A 77 3.72 -6.56 5.10
CA ALA A 77 3.77 -5.30 5.84
C ALA A 77 2.38 -4.72 6.10
N GLU A 78 1.48 -4.74 5.12
CA GLU A 78 0.07 -4.34 5.26
C GLU A 78 -0.64 -5.19 6.32
N TYR A 79 -0.40 -6.50 6.33
CA TYR A 79 -0.92 -7.38 7.37
C TYR A 79 -0.45 -6.97 8.76
N PHE A 80 0.85 -6.77 8.97
CA PHE A 80 1.38 -6.42 10.29
C PHE A 80 1.01 -5.01 10.75
N ASN A 81 0.86 -4.05 9.84
CA ASN A 81 0.52 -2.67 10.20
C ASN A 81 -0.98 -2.47 10.42
N TRP A 82 -1.84 -3.22 9.72
CA TRP A 82 -3.28 -2.93 9.71
C TRP A 82 -4.14 -4.10 10.20
N TRP A 83 -3.93 -5.28 9.64
CA TRP A 83 -4.80 -6.43 9.92
C TRP A 83 -4.49 -7.08 11.26
N GLN A 84 -3.22 -7.22 11.64
CA GLN A 84 -2.84 -7.72 12.96
C GLN A 84 -3.36 -6.79 14.07
N PRO A 85 -3.14 -5.46 14.01
CA PRO A 85 -3.69 -4.53 15.01
C PRO A 85 -5.20 -4.56 15.10
N TYR A 86 -5.88 -4.66 13.96
CA TYR A 86 -7.34 -4.77 13.90
C TYR A 86 -7.89 -6.02 14.56
N LEU A 87 -7.30 -7.19 14.29
CA LEU A 87 -7.81 -8.47 14.78
C LEU A 87 -7.37 -8.77 16.22
N PHE A 88 -6.15 -8.41 16.59
CA PHE A 88 -5.51 -8.85 17.83
C PHE A 88 -5.11 -7.71 18.77
N GLY A 89 -5.25 -6.47 18.35
CA GLY A 89 -4.85 -5.28 19.12
C GLY A 89 -3.49 -4.75 18.71
N ALA A 90 -3.32 -3.44 18.89
CA ALA A 90 -2.10 -2.70 18.58
C ALA A 90 -1.15 -2.62 19.77
N SER A 91 0.14 -2.43 19.47
CA SER A 91 1.08 -1.91 20.46
C SER A 91 0.76 -0.45 20.80
N GLU A 92 1.13 0.00 22.00
CA GLU A 92 0.91 1.39 22.41
C GLU A 92 1.53 2.42 21.45
N PRO A 93 2.77 2.24 20.93
CA PRO A 93 3.32 3.16 19.94
C PRO A 93 2.48 3.22 18.65
N TRP A 94 2.03 2.07 18.15
CA TRP A 94 1.20 2.03 16.95
C TRP A 94 -0.17 2.66 17.18
N GLN A 95 -0.78 2.46 18.35
CA GLN A 95 -2.03 3.11 18.72
C GLN A 95 -1.92 4.64 18.68
N LYS A 96 -0.81 5.21 19.18
CA LYS A 96 -0.57 6.67 19.13
C LYS A 96 -0.47 7.20 17.70
N VAL A 97 0.22 6.47 16.83
CA VAL A 97 0.33 6.81 15.40
C VAL A 97 -1.07 6.76 14.76
N TYR A 98 -1.83 5.70 15.02
CA TYR A 98 -3.18 5.53 14.51
C TYR A 98 -4.14 6.62 14.97
N ASP A 99 -4.13 6.95 16.26
CA ASP A 99 -5.02 7.96 16.84
C ASP A 99 -4.75 9.35 16.25
N ARG A 100 -3.48 9.64 15.94
CA ARG A 100 -3.07 10.89 15.29
C ARG A 100 -3.44 10.93 13.82
N LEU A 101 -3.13 9.86 13.07
CA LEU A 101 -3.16 9.90 11.60
C LEU A 101 -4.43 9.32 10.98
N PHE A 102 -5.09 8.34 11.61
CA PHE A 102 -6.09 7.53 10.91
C PHE A 102 -7.46 7.51 11.58
N ARG A 103 -7.53 7.77 12.89
CA ARG A 103 -8.78 7.72 13.66
C ARG A 103 -9.89 8.65 13.14
N SER A 104 -9.52 9.79 12.56
CA SER A 104 -10.46 10.81 12.06
C SER A 104 -10.75 10.68 10.55
N THR A 105 -10.44 9.55 9.93
CA THR A 105 -10.68 9.28 8.51
C THR A 105 -11.90 8.38 8.28
N ILE A 106 -12.27 8.15 7.02
CA ILE A 106 -13.42 7.29 6.69
C ILE A 106 -13.13 5.84 7.08
N ILE A 107 -13.93 5.29 8.01
CA ILE A 107 -13.90 3.89 8.43
C ILE A 107 -15.16 3.18 7.90
N VAL A 108 -14.98 2.03 7.25
CA VAL A 108 -16.09 1.22 6.72
C VAL A 108 -16.21 -0.16 7.35
N LEU A 109 -15.16 -0.65 8.01
CA LEU A 109 -15.19 -1.93 8.71
C LEU A 109 -15.78 -1.77 10.13
N PRO A 110 -16.45 -2.81 10.65
CA PRO A 110 -16.91 -2.80 12.03
C PRO A 110 -15.73 -2.80 12.99
N ALA A 111 -15.86 -2.07 14.10
CA ALA A 111 -14.85 -2.07 15.15
C ALA A 111 -14.78 -3.44 15.85
N VAL A 112 -13.55 -3.91 16.09
CA VAL A 112 -13.30 -5.11 16.90
C VAL A 112 -12.76 -4.66 18.25
N LYS A 113 -13.56 -4.79 19.31
CA LYS A 113 -13.21 -4.32 20.66
C LYS A 113 -12.81 -2.82 20.65
N LYS A 114 -11.60 -2.50 21.11
CA LYS A 114 -11.01 -1.14 21.10
C LYS A 114 -9.85 -1.05 20.11
N ASN A 115 -9.76 -1.98 19.18
CA ASN A 115 -8.62 -2.08 18.27
C ASN A 115 -8.69 -0.99 17.18
N PRO A 116 -7.55 -0.54 16.64
CA PRO A 116 -7.50 0.27 15.42
C PRO A 116 -8.25 -0.39 14.27
N VAL A 117 -8.96 0.40 13.47
CA VAL A 117 -9.71 -0.11 12.31
C VAL A 117 -9.07 0.45 11.05
N PRO A 118 -8.74 -0.40 10.05
CA PRO A 118 -8.23 0.09 8.78
C PRO A 118 -9.20 1.08 8.14
N ASN A 119 -8.67 2.23 7.72
CA ASN A 119 -9.47 3.22 7.03
C ASN A 119 -9.71 2.81 5.57
N LEU A 120 -10.68 3.45 4.92
CA LEU A 120 -11.08 3.13 3.56
C LEU A 120 -9.91 3.29 2.57
N GLU A 121 -9.08 4.31 2.76
CA GLU A 121 -7.89 4.57 1.95
C GLU A 121 -6.94 3.36 1.92
N HIS A 122 -6.61 2.79 3.08
CA HIS A 122 -5.73 1.63 3.19
C HIS A 122 -6.42 0.34 2.73
N LEU A 123 -7.73 0.20 2.90
CA LEU A 123 -8.46 -0.96 2.35
C LEU A 123 -8.38 -1.00 0.82
N ILE A 124 -8.51 0.15 0.16
CA ILE A 124 -8.34 0.24 -1.30
C ILE A 124 -6.88 -0.02 -1.67
N LEU A 125 -5.91 0.54 -0.93
CA LEU A 125 -4.48 0.28 -1.15
C LEU A 125 -4.18 -1.22 -1.11
N HIS A 126 -4.59 -1.92 -0.04
CA HIS A 126 -4.35 -3.36 0.13
C HIS A 126 -5.03 -4.18 -0.98
N GLY A 127 -6.24 -3.78 -1.39
CA GLY A 127 -6.93 -4.40 -2.52
C GLY A 127 -6.15 -4.26 -3.83
N LEU A 128 -5.63 -3.05 -4.10
CA LEU A 128 -4.77 -2.79 -5.26
C LEU A 128 -3.45 -3.57 -5.18
N THR A 129 -2.80 -3.63 -4.01
CA THR A 129 -1.59 -4.41 -3.79
C THR A 129 -1.84 -5.89 -4.05
N LEU A 130 -2.94 -6.46 -3.54
CA LEU A 130 -3.30 -7.86 -3.75
C LEU A 130 -3.55 -8.18 -5.23
N ILE A 131 -4.37 -7.36 -5.91
CA ILE A 131 -4.64 -7.52 -7.34
C ILE A 131 -3.33 -7.43 -8.13
N THR A 132 -2.51 -6.41 -7.86
CA THR A 132 -1.22 -6.20 -8.51
C THR A 132 -0.28 -7.39 -8.30
N CYS A 133 -0.23 -7.93 -7.08
CA CYS A 133 0.56 -9.12 -6.76
C CYS A 133 0.13 -10.32 -7.62
N ILE A 134 -1.16 -10.63 -7.65
CA ILE A 134 -1.71 -11.77 -8.38
C ILE A 134 -1.41 -11.65 -9.88
N VAL A 135 -1.73 -10.50 -10.50
CA VAL A 135 -1.51 -10.32 -11.94
C VAL A 135 -0.02 -10.24 -12.29
N THR A 136 0.83 -9.75 -11.39
CA THR A 136 2.30 -9.76 -11.57
C THR A 136 2.82 -11.19 -11.58
N TYR A 137 2.39 -12.03 -10.63
CA TYR A 137 2.77 -13.44 -10.58
C TYR A 137 2.32 -14.19 -11.83
N ILE A 138 1.05 -14.08 -12.21
CA ILE A 138 0.53 -14.69 -13.43
C ILE A 138 1.36 -14.22 -14.62
N SER A 139 1.53 -12.90 -14.78
CA SER A 139 2.28 -12.39 -15.91
C SER A 139 3.72 -12.88 -15.93
N TYR A 140 4.44 -12.91 -14.81
CA TYR A 140 5.84 -13.35 -14.75
C TYR A 140 6.01 -14.80 -15.21
N PHE A 141 5.13 -15.70 -14.76
CA PHE A 141 5.22 -17.14 -15.09
C PHE A 141 4.57 -17.53 -16.42
N THR A 142 3.85 -16.62 -17.07
CA THR A 142 3.23 -16.87 -18.39
C THR A 142 3.81 -16.02 -19.51
N GLN A 143 4.90 -15.26 -19.28
CA GLN A 143 5.58 -14.61 -20.40
C GLN A 143 6.23 -15.68 -21.28
N PRO A 144 6.13 -15.55 -22.61
CA PRO A 144 6.91 -16.38 -23.54
C PRO A 144 8.41 -16.10 -23.45
#